data_AF-A0A940STC4-F1
#
_entry.id   AF-A0A940STC4-F1
#
_cell.length_a   1.000
_cell.length_b   1.000
_cell.length_c   1.000
_cell.angle_alpha   90.00
_cell.angle_beta   90.00
_cell.angle_gamma   90.00
#
_symmetry.space_group_name_H-M   'P 1'
#
loop_
_entity.id
_entity.type
_entity.pdbx_description
1 polymer ?
#
loop_
_entity_poly.entity_id
_entity_poly.type
_entity_poly.pdbx_seq_one_letter_code
_entity_poly.pdbx_strand_id
1 'polypeptide(L)'
;MELEKMKRKTIKRLKQIKQEQGLSISQIMDLMEKRGQFVGEATLKKVFADGSEEKSFRYQDSIAPIADVLLDIYGDTSGLDDVESLKQFIREKNKLIEFLVIKLEEIEEKDAEKKAIYDDRKAAYEKTISALEFQIHRLHEQVDRKDQMIEKLLNVVFVEKE
;
A
#
# COMPACT_ATOMS: atom_id res chain seq x y z
N MET A 1 13.10 16.13 6.13
CA MET A 1 13.70 17.10 7.08
C MET A 1 14.26 16.41 8.32
N GLU A 2 13.59 15.40 8.87
CA GLU A 2 14.05 14.66 10.06
C GLU A 2 15.25 13.75 9.82
N LEU A 3 15.31 13.06 8.67
CA LEU A 3 16.43 12.18 8.32
C LEU A 3 17.77 12.94 8.25
N GLU A 4 17.78 14.14 7.67
CA GLU A 4 18.99 14.99 7.59
C GLU A 4 19.43 15.50 8.96
N LYS A 5 18.48 15.83 9.86
CA LYS A 5 18.80 16.17 11.24
C LYS A 5 19.41 14.97 11.98
N MET A 6 18.88 13.77 11.76
CA MET A 6 19.40 12.55 12.38
C MET A 6 20.81 12.23 11.88
N LYS A 7 21.06 12.24 10.55
CA LYS A 7 22.40 12.07 9.96
C LYS A 7 23.44 13.01 10.59
N ARG A 8 23.11 14.30 10.69
CA ARG A 8 23.95 15.33 11.31
C ARG A 8 24.27 15.00 12.77
N LYS A 9 23.26 14.63 13.55
CA LYS A 9 23.42 14.25 14.97
C LYS A 9 24.34 13.02 15.10
N THR A 10 24.16 12.01 14.25
CA THR A 10 24.98 10.79 14.24
C THR A 10 26.44 11.09 13.88
N ILE A 11 26.72 11.86 12.83
CA ILE A 11 28.10 12.23 12.44
C ILE A 11 28.80 12.99 13.57
N LYS A 12 28.13 13.97 14.18
CA LYS A 12 28.67 14.71 15.34
C LYS A 12 29.03 13.77 16.48
N ARG A 13 28.15 12.81 16.78
CA ARG A 13 28.37 11.83 17.85
C ARG A 13 29.54 10.89 17.55
N LEU A 14 29.66 10.42 16.31
CA LEU A 14 30.78 9.59 15.89
C LEU A 14 32.12 10.34 16.03
N LYS A 15 32.16 11.61 15.61
CA LYS A 15 33.35 12.46 15.79
C LYS A 15 33.70 12.66 17.26
N GLN A 16 32.70 12.86 18.10
CA GLN A 16 32.88 12.98 19.55
C GLN A 16 33.52 11.71 20.12
N ILE A 17 32.97 10.52 19.82
CA ILE A 17 33.55 9.24 20.24
C ILE A 17 34.99 9.09 19.76
N LYS A 18 35.26 9.42 18.48
CA LYS A 18 36.61 9.37 17.92
C LYS A 18 37.59 10.26 18.70
N GLN A 19 37.16 11.45 19.12
CA GLN A 19 37.97 12.38 19.90
C GLN A 19 38.15 11.90 21.35
N GLU A 20 37.08 11.49 22.03
CA GLU A 20 37.08 11.03 23.42
C GLU A 20 37.96 9.78 23.61
N GLN A 21 37.92 8.86 22.65
CA GLN A 21 38.64 7.59 22.70
C GLN A 21 40.00 7.64 21.99
N GLY A 22 40.40 8.80 21.42
CA GLY A 22 41.67 8.97 20.72
C GLY A 22 41.85 8.06 19.51
N LEU A 23 40.75 7.68 18.83
CA LEU A 23 40.77 6.68 17.76
C LEU A 23 41.32 7.27 16.45
N SER A 24 42.29 6.56 15.86
CA SER A 24 42.72 6.77 14.48
C SER A 24 41.75 6.11 13.49
N ILE A 25 41.80 6.54 12.22
CA ILE A 25 40.97 5.92 11.16
C ILE A 25 41.31 4.44 10.98
N SER A 26 42.59 4.05 11.13
CA SER A 26 43.00 2.64 11.07
C SER A 26 42.36 1.81 12.17
N GLN A 27 42.38 2.30 13.41
CA GLN A 27 41.74 1.60 14.54
C GLN A 27 40.23 1.47 14.36
N ILE A 28 39.57 2.47 13.76
CA ILE A 28 38.14 2.37 13.43
C ILE A 28 37.92 1.28 12.37
N MET A 29 38.76 1.20 11.33
CA MET A 29 38.67 0.13 10.33
C MET A 29 38.85 -1.25 10.97
N ASP A 30 39.83 -1.42 11.85
CA ASP A 30 40.08 -2.68 12.55
C ASP A 30 38.87 -3.08 13.41
N LEU A 31 38.20 -2.12 14.07
CA LEU A 31 36.98 -2.35 14.85
C LEU A 31 35.80 -2.73 13.97
N MET A 32 35.68 -2.12 12.79
CA MET A 32 34.63 -2.45 11.82
C MET A 32 34.82 -3.85 11.27
N GLU A 33 36.05 -4.21 10.90
CA GLU A 33 36.40 -5.55 10.39
C GLU A 33 36.09 -6.64 11.42
N LYS A 34 36.45 -6.43 12.70
CA LYS A 34 36.13 -7.36 13.80
C LYS A 34 34.63 -7.63 13.97
N ARG A 35 33.76 -6.73 13.50
CA ARG A 35 32.29 -6.87 13.56
C ARG A 35 31.66 -7.23 12.22
N GLY A 36 32.47 -7.55 11.20
CA GLY A 36 31.98 -7.90 9.86
C GLY A 36 31.35 -6.73 9.10
N GLN A 37 31.61 -5.49 9.52
CA GLN A 37 31.17 -4.27 8.84
C GLN A 37 32.34 -3.69 8.03
N PHE A 38 32.06 -3.11 6.85
CA PHE A 38 33.10 -2.51 6.02
C PHE A 38 32.66 -1.20 5.40
N VAL A 39 33.48 -0.16 5.60
CA VAL A 39 33.36 1.12 4.90
C VAL A 39 34.75 1.49 4.39
N GLY A 40 34.84 1.86 3.12
CA GLY A 40 36.12 2.22 2.51
C GLY A 40 36.82 3.37 3.26
N GLU A 41 38.14 3.29 3.37
CA GLU A 41 38.96 4.27 4.10
C GLU A 41 38.70 5.72 3.64
N ALA A 42 38.51 5.93 2.34
CA ALA A 42 38.19 7.23 1.76
C ALA A 42 36.84 7.78 2.27
N THR A 43 35.86 6.91 2.49
CA THR A 43 34.54 7.26 3.03
C THR A 43 34.64 7.58 4.52
N LEU A 44 35.40 6.79 5.29
CA LEU A 44 35.69 7.07 6.70
C LEU A 44 36.37 8.44 6.87
N LYS A 45 37.44 8.71 6.10
CA LYS A 45 38.12 10.01 6.10
C LYS A 45 37.16 11.15 5.78
N LYS A 46 36.25 10.97 4.82
CA LYS A 46 35.23 11.97 4.48
C LYS A 46 34.21 12.20 5.60
N VAL A 47 33.76 11.13 6.27
CA VAL A 47 32.80 11.20 7.39
C VAL A 47 33.41 11.89 8.60
N PHE A 48 34.68 11.63 8.90
CA PHE A 48 35.38 12.24 10.04
C PHE A 48 36.04 13.60 9.73
N ALA A 49 36.05 14.05 8.47
CA ALA A 49 36.59 15.36 8.09
C ALA A 49 35.77 16.52 8.68
N ASP A 50 36.40 17.66 8.92
CA ASP A 50 35.72 18.86 9.40
C ASP A 50 34.64 19.34 8.40
N GLY A 51 33.49 19.76 8.94
CA GLY A 51 32.33 20.19 8.15
C GLY A 51 31.59 19.05 7.41
N SER A 52 31.90 17.78 7.68
CA SER A 52 31.20 16.64 7.09
C SER A 52 29.73 16.53 7.51
N GLU A 53 29.32 17.17 8.60
CA GLU A 53 27.93 17.19 9.08
C GLU A 53 26.97 17.70 8.01
N GLU A 54 27.42 18.62 7.16
CA GLU A 54 26.59 19.23 6.12
C GLU A 54 26.71 18.54 4.76
N LYS A 55 27.58 17.52 4.65
CA LYS A 55 27.78 16.77 3.40
C LYS A 55 26.68 15.72 3.22
N SER A 56 26.30 15.52 1.96
CA SER A 56 25.35 14.48 1.59
C SER A 56 26.02 13.10 1.62
N PHE A 57 25.72 12.33 2.67
CA PHE A 57 26.08 10.93 2.78
C PHE A 57 24.85 10.04 2.66
N ARG A 58 25.04 8.87 2.06
CA ARG A 58 24.06 7.79 2.15
C ARG A 58 24.14 7.21 3.55
N TYR A 59 23.03 7.28 4.29
CA TYR A 59 23.01 6.86 5.69
C TYR A 59 23.33 5.37 5.82
N GLN A 60 22.64 4.53 5.05
CA GLN A 60 22.79 3.06 5.08
C GLN A 60 24.21 2.59 4.71
N ASP A 61 24.81 3.20 3.69
CA ASP A 61 26.07 2.70 3.13
C ASP A 61 27.31 3.30 3.82
N SER A 62 27.18 4.47 4.46
CA SER A 62 28.33 5.26 4.93
C SER A 62 28.29 5.62 6.40
N ILE A 63 27.11 5.86 6.99
CA ILE A 63 26.99 6.32 8.39
C ILE A 63 26.59 5.17 9.30
N ALA A 64 25.58 4.39 8.91
CA ALA A 64 25.01 3.30 9.71
C ALA A 64 26.06 2.24 10.11
N PRO A 65 26.96 1.76 9.23
CA PRO A 65 27.95 0.75 9.61
C PRO A 65 28.99 1.28 10.61
N ILE A 66 29.36 2.56 10.49
CA ILE A 66 30.29 3.21 11.44
C ILE A 66 29.59 3.43 12.79
N ALA A 67 28.33 3.87 12.73
CA ALA A 67 27.50 4.10 13.90
C ALA A 67 27.27 2.81 14.70
N ASP A 68 26.93 1.71 14.02
CA ASP A 68 26.73 0.39 14.62
C ASP A 68 27.97 -0.08 15.39
N VAL A 69 29.17 0.15 14.85
CA VAL A 69 30.41 -0.29 15.49
C VAL A 69 30.82 0.63 16.64
N LEU A 70 30.86 1.95 16.40
CA LEU A 70 31.41 2.87 17.40
C LEU A 70 30.41 3.22 18.52
N LEU A 71 29.11 3.30 18.21
CA LEU A 71 28.09 3.53 19.23
C LEU A 71 27.83 2.28 20.06
N ASP A 72 27.97 1.06 19.51
CA ASP A 72 27.81 -0.14 20.34
C ASP A 72 29.01 -0.38 21.27
N ILE A 73 30.22 0.00 20.86
CA ILE A 73 31.44 -0.21 21.66
C ILE A 73 31.66 0.92 22.69
N TYR A 74 31.39 2.17 22.30
CA TYR A 74 31.74 3.35 23.10
C TYR A 74 30.54 4.27 23.37
N GLY A 75 29.37 3.97 22.81
CA GLY A 75 28.16 4.75 22.96
C GLY A 75 27.37 4.35 24.19
N ASP A 76 27.62 5.10 25.24
CA ASP A 76 26.80 5.22 26.45
C ASP A 76 25.30 5.43 26.15
N THR A 77 24.50 4.76 26.97
CA THR A 77 23.04 4.50 27.10
C THR A 77 22.02 5.61 26.77
N SER A 78 22.47 6.79 26.37
CA SER A 78 21.66 7.96 26.00
C SER A 78 20.71 7.80 24.80
N GLY A 79 20.77 6.67 24.08
CA GLY A 79 19.85 6.31 22.99
C GLY A 79 18.87 5.17 23.32
N LEU A 80 18.93 4.56 24.51
CA LEU A 80 18.00 3.50 24.91
C LEU A 80 16.56 4.01 24.99
N ASP A 81 16.35 5.25 25.45
CA ASP A 81 15.04 5.89 25.46
C ASP A 81 14.52 6.16 24.03
N ASP A 82 15.41 6.55 23.11
CA ASP A 82 15.06 6.73 21.69
C ASP A 82 14.69 5.38 21.04
N VAL A 83 15.42 4.30 21.37
CA VAL A 83 15.15 2.95 20.85
C VAL A 83 13.88 2.35 21.45
N GLU A 84 13.61 2.53 22.75
CA GLU A 84 12.38 2.06 23.39
C GLU A 84 11.17 2.86 22.88
N SER A 85 11.32 4.16 22.67
CA SER A 85 10.31 5.01 22.02
C SER A 85 10.02 4.56 20.58
N LEU A 86 11.07 4.21 19.81
CA LEU A 86 10.90 3.66 18.46
C LEU A 86 10.23 2.29 18.47
N LYS A 87 10.57 1.40 19.41
CA LYS A 87 9.90 0.11 19.58
C LYS A 87 8.43 0.29 19.96
N GLN A 88 8.12 1.22 20.85
CA GLN A 88 6.75 1.54 21.23
C GLN A 88 5.96 2.09 20.04
N PHE A 89 6.55 3.01 19.26
CA PHE A 89 5.95 3.52 18.04
C PHE A 89 5.70 2.41 17.00
N ILE A 90 6.64 1.49 16.82
CA ILE A 90 6.46 0.32 15.94
C ILE A 90 5.31 -0.55 16.43
N ARG A 91 5.21 -0.81 17.74
CA ARG A 91 4.09 -1.58 18.31
C ARG A 91 2.75 -0.90 18.04
N GLU A 92 2.66 0.41 18.22
CA GLU A 92 1.45 1.19 17.93
C GLU A 92 1.09 1.17 16.45
N LYS A 93 2.09 1.29 15.56
CA LYS A 93 1.87 1.16 14.12
C LYS A 93 1.41 -0.24 13.73
N ASN A 94 1.98 -1.29 14.31
CA ASN A 94 1.55 -2.66 14.05
C ASN A 94 0.11 -2.89 14.51
N LYS A 95 -0.27 -2.41 15.70
CA LYS A 95 -1.67 -2.46 16.16
C LYS A 95 -2.63 -1.72 15.21
N LEU A 96 -2.21 -0.56 14.71
CA LEU A 96 -3.01 0.18 13.72
C LEU A 96 -3.13 -0.60 12.41
N ILE A 97 -2.06 -1.23 11.96
CA ILE A 97 -2.07 -2.08 10.75
C ILE A 97 -3.02 -3.25 10.96
N GLU A 98 -2.93 -3.98 12.07
CA GLU A 98 -3.84 -5.09 12.40
C GLU A 98 -5.30 -4.64 12.38
N PHE A 99 -5.60 -3.50 13.01
CA PHE A 99 -6.94 -2.92 12.99
C PHE A 99 -7.43 -2.56 11.58
N LEU A 100 -6.54 -2.00 10.74
CA LEU A 100 -6.88 -1.68 9.36
C LEU A 100 -7.08 -2.93 8.50
N VAL A 101 -6.33 -3.99 8.74
CA VAL A 101 -6.51 -5.30 8.07
C VAL A 101 -7.88 -5.86 8.39
N ILE A 102 -8.26 -5.91 9.67
CA ILE A 102 -9.60 -6.38 10.10
C ILE A 102 -10.70 -5.55 9.43
N LYS A 103 -10.54 -4.22 9.38
CA LYS A 103 -11.50 -3.34 8.70
C LYS A 103 -11.59 -3.58 7.19
N LEU A 104 -10.48 -3.91 6.54
CA LEU A 104 -10.49 -4.25 5.12
C LEU A 104 -11.23 -5.55 4.87
N GLU A 105 -10.98 -6.58 5.70
CA GLU A 105 -11.72 -7.85 5.64
C GLU A 105 -13.23 -7.63 5.81
N GLU A 106 -13.65 -6.81 6.79
CA GLU A 106 -15.07 -6.46 6.98
C GLU A 106 -15.68 -5.73 5.78
N ILE A 107 -14.90 -4.88 5.09
CA ILE A 107 -15.37 -4.17 3.89
C ILE A 107 -15.51 -5.14 2.72
N GLU A 108 -14.53 -6.02 2.53
CA GLU A 108 -14.56 -7.04 1.48
C GLU A 108 -15.76 -7.98 1.64
N GLU A 109 -16.05 -8.40 2.87
CA GLU A 109 -17.23 -9.23 3.17
C GLU A 109 -18.54 -8.49 2.82
N LYS A 110 -18.68 -7.23 3.25
CA LYS A 110 -19.87 -6.41 2.94
C LYS A 110 -20.04 -6.16 1.45
N ASP A 111 -18.93 -5.98 0.72
CA ASP A 111 -18.99 -5.77 -0.72
C ASP A 111 -19.33 -7.07 -1.46
N ALA A 112 -18.86 -8.23 -0.99
CA ALA A 112 -19.28 -9.53 -1.49
C ALA A 112 -20.79 -9.76 -1.28
N GLU A 113 -21.32 -9.46 -0.10
CA GLU A 113 -22.76 -9.55 0.20
C GLU A 113 -23.59 -8.64 -0.73
N LYS A 114 -23.18 -7.37 -0.89
CA LYS A 114 -23.86 -6.44 -1.80
C LYS A 114 -23.86 -6.96 -3.23
N LYS A 115 -22.73 -7.48 -3.69
CA LYS A 115 -22.60 -8.02 -5.05
C LYS A 115 -23.57 -9.19 -5.26
N ALA A 116 -23.67 -10.11 -4.31
CA ALA A 116 -24.65 -11.20 -4.36
C ALA A 116 -26.10 -10.67 -4.47
N ILE A 117 -26.46 -9.67 -3.66
CA ILE A 117 -27.79 -9.04 -3.72
C ILE A 117 -28.05 -8.39 -5.09
N TYR A 118 -27.06 -7.72 -5.68
CA TYR A 118 -27.20 -7.11 -7.00
C TYR A 118 -27.33 -8.17 -8.10
N ASP A 119 -26.57 -9.26 -8.03
CA ASP A 119 -26.65 -10.36 -8.98
C ASP A 119 -28.02 -11.06 -8.91
N ASP A 120 -28.56 -11.30 -7.71
CA ASP A 120 -29.91 -11.84 -7.52
C ASP A 120 -30.99 -10.92 -8.10
N ARG A 121 -30.89 -9.62 -7.84
CA ARG A 121 -31.82 -8.62 -8.40
C ARG A 121 -31.74 -8.57 -9.91
N LYS A 122 -30.53 -8.62 -10.47
CA LYS A 122 -30.32 -8.65 -11.92
C LYS A 122 -30.98 -9.87 -12.54
N ALA A 123 -30.77 -11.06 -11.96
CA ALA A 123 -31.42 -12.29 -12.43
C ALA A 123 -32.95 -12.22 -12.35
N ALA A 124 -33.50 -11.61 -11.30
CA ALA A 124 -34.95 -11.39 -11.18
C ALA A 124 -35.49 -10.45 -12.27
N TYR A 125 -34.77 -9.36 -12.57
CA TYR A 125 -35.14 -8.45 -13.65
C TYR A 125 -35.03 -9.10 -15.02
N GLU A 126 -33.97 -9.85 -15.30
CA GLU A 126 -33.82 -10.59 -16.55
C GLU A 126 -34.98 -11.56 -16.77
N LYS A 127 -35.36 -12.33 -15.74
CA LYS A 127 -36.53 -13.22 -15.79
C LYS A 127 -37.83 -12.46 -16.08
N THR A 128 -37.99 -11.28 -15.49
CA THR A 128 -39.17 -10.44 -15.70
C THR A 128 -39.23 -9.90 -17.12
N ILE A 129 -38.09 -9.44 -17.65
CA ILE A 129 -37.95 -8.97 -19.03
C ILE A 129 -38.32 -10.10 -20.00
N SER A 130 -37.76 -11.30 -19.84
CA SER A 130 -38.08 -12.43 -20.73
C SER A 130 -39.56 -12.82 -20.68
N ALA A 131 -40.20 -12.76 -19.52
CA ALA A 131 -41.63 -13.02 -19.39
C ALA A 131 -42.48 -11.97 -20.13
N LEU A 132 -42.10 -10.69 -20.03
CA LEU A 132 -42.77 -9.60 -20.74
C LEU A 132 -42.55 -9.67 -22.25
N GLU A 133 -41.34 -9.99 -22.71
CA GLU A 133 -41.03 -10.21 -24.13
C GLU A 133 -41.89 -11.33 -24.73
N PHE A 134 -42.04 -12.45 -24.00
CA PHE A 134 -42.92 -13.53 -24.41
C PHE A 134 -44.39 -13.11 -24.47
N GLN A 135 -44.85 -12.31 -23.50
CA GLN A 135 -46.21 -11.78 -23.50
C GLN A 135 -46.45 -10.83 -24.68
N ILE A 136 -45.50 -9.94 -24.99
CA ILE A 136 -45.56 -9.05 -26.15
C ILE A 136 -45.65 -9.88 -27.44
N HIS A 137 -44.80 -10.90 -27.58
CA HIS A 137 -44.82 -11.77 -28.75
C HIS A 137 -46.19 -12.44 -28.95
N ARG A 138 -46.78 -13.00 -27.88
CA ARG A 138 -48.13 -13.57 -27.94
C ARG A 138 -49.21 -12.54 -28.32
N LEU A 139 -49.11 -11.33 -27.80
CA LEU A 139 -50.07 -10.27 -28.13
C LEU A 139 -49.96 -9.86 -29.60
N HIS A 140 -48.75 -9.75 -30.15
CA HIS A 140 -48.55 -9.52 -31.58
C HIS A 140 -49.17 -10.63 -32.43
N GLU A 141 -48.92 -11.91 -32.11
CA GLU A 141 -49.57 -13.02 -32.83
C GLU A 141 -51.11 -12.97 -32.77
N GLN A 142 -51.68 -12.53 -31.65
CA GLN A 142 -53.13 -12.37 -31.51
C GLN A 142 -53.66 -11.22 -32.36
N VAL A 143 -52.94 -10.11 -32.44
CA VAL A 143 -53.29 -8.97 -33.31
C VAL A 143 -53.25 -9.43 -34.76
N ASP A 144 -52.17 -10.05 -35.21
CA ASP A 144 -52.02 -10.53 -36.58
C ASP A 144 -53.16 -11.48 -37.00
N ARG A 145 -53.55 -12.41 -36.11
CA ARG A 145 -54.69 -13.31 -36.35
C ARG A 145 -56.02 -12.56 -36.46
N LYS A 146 -56.22 -11.55 -35.61
CA LYS A 146 -57.43 -10.72 -35.65
C LYS A 146 -57.47 -9.89 -36.93
N ASP A 147 -56.36 -9.31 -37.35
CA ASP A 147 -56.25 -8.54 -38.58
C ASP A 147 -56.55 -9.41 -39.81
N GLN A 148 -55.99 -10.62 -39.87
CA GLN A 148 -56.31 -11.60 -40.93
C GLN A 148 -57.80 -11.99 -40.95
N MET A 149 -58.44 -12.10 -39.78
CA MET A 149 -59.87 -12.40 -39.69
C MET A 149 -60.72 -11.22 -40.17
N ILE A 150 -60.36 -10.00 -39.78
CA ILE A 150 -61.01 -8.77 -40.22
C ILE A 150 -60.89 -8.63 -41.73
N GLU A 151 -59.72 -8.85 -42.31
CA GLU A 151 -59.49 -8.79 -43.75
C GLU A 151 -60.38 -9.79 -44.51
N LYS A 152 -60.49 -11.03 -44.02
CA LYS A 152 -61.40 -12.04 -44.58
C LYS A 152 -62.86 -11.59 -44.51
N LEU A 153 -63.31 -11.07 -43.37
CA LEU A 153 -64.69 -10.59 -43.20
C LEU A 153 -65.01 -9.39 -44.08
N LEU A 154 -64.07 -8.44 -44.20
CA LEU A 154 -64.20 -7.30 -45.10
C LEU A 154 -64.34 -7.78 -46.55
N ASN A 155 -63.48 -8.69 -47.00
CA ASN A 155 -63.56 -9.25 -48.35
C ASN A 155 -64.90 -9.93 -48.63
N VAL A 156 -65.47 -10.67 -47.67
CA VAL A 156 -66.82 -11.26 -47.82
C VAL A 156 -67.89 -10.19 -47.97
N VAL A 157 -67.88 -9.16 -47.11
CA VAL A 157 -68.87 -8.07 -47.14
C VAL A 157 -68.79 -7.23 -48.41
N PHE A 158 -67.59 -7.05 -48.98
CA PHE A 158 -67.42 -6.32 -50.23
C PHE A 158 -67.79 -7.15 -51.46
N VAL A 159 -67.62 -8.48 -51.43
CA VAL A 159 -68.03 -9.39 -52.52
C VAL A 159 -69.55 -9.60 -52.57
N GLU A 160 -70.26 -9.51 -51.45
CA GLU A 160 -71.74 -9.63 -51.40
C GLU A 160 -72.47 -8.33 -51.80
N LYS A 161 -71.75 -7.23 -52.04
CA LYS A 161 -72.33 -5.92 -52.42
C LYS A 161 -72.17 -5.57 -53.91
N GLU A 162 -71.54 -6.43 -54.69
CA GLU A 162 -71.53 -6.40 -56.17
C GLU A 162 -72.55 -7.39 -56.74
#